data_AF-A0A0N0V2Y5-F1
#
_entry.id   AF-A0A0N0V2Y5-F1
#
_cell.length_a   1.000
_cell.length_b   1.000
_cell.length_c   1.000
_cell.angle_alpha   90.00
_cell.angle_beta   90.00
_cell.angle_gamma   90.00
#
_symmetry.space_group_name_H-M   'P 1'
#
loop_
_entity.id
_entity.type
_entity.pdbx_description
1 polymer ?
#
loop_
_entity_poly.entity_id
_entity_poly.type
_entity_poly.pdbx_seq_one_letter_code
_entity_poly.pdbx_strand_id
1 'polypeptide(L)'
;LFIRALGIKFLNPKNSIILVDEPEISLHPDWQRLIIKVYESLGKNNQLIIATHSPLVISSAKKESLRILERNKTKDGNKILVKSYNDFADVYGIEANRVLTEIMGLSTTRPPEIEIKIRRLRELAEKEPDSNAFYSLYKELEENIGTVDQDLLLIRMAVKYRKVKDYHEK
;
A
#
# COMPACT_ATOMS: atom_id res chain seq x y z
N LEU A 1 17.58 -16.59 0.73
CA LEU A 1 17.64 -15.34 -0.06
C LEU A 1 19.02 -14.65 -0.03
N PHE A 2 19.63 -14.36 1.14
CA PHE A 2 21.00 -13.80 1.21
C PHE A 2 22.02 -14.61 0.39
N ILE A 3 21.86 -15.94 0.38
CA ILE A 3 22.65 -16.88 -0.45
C ILE A 3 22.49 -16.60 -1.97
N ARG A 4 21.32 -16.16 -2.45
CA ARG A 4 21.09 -15.87 -3.87
C ARG A 4 21.87 -14.63 -4.30
N ALA A 5 21.71 -13.52 -3.58
CA ALA A 5 22.46 -12.29 -3.84
C ALA A 5 23.97 -12.51 -3.68
N LEU A 6 24.39 -13.28 -2.67
CA LEU A 6 25.78 -13.63 -2.45
C LEU A 6 26.34 -14.52 -3.58
N GLY A 7 25.56 -15.50 -4.06
CA GLY A 7 25.94 -16.33 -5.21
C GLY A 7 26.15 -15.50 -6.47
N ILE A 8 25.24 -14.58 -6.77
CA ILE A 8 25.40 -13.64 -7.89
C ILE A 8 26.63 -12.75 -7.68
N LYS A 9 26.89 -12.30 -6.45
CA LYS A 9 28.09 -11.53 -6.12
C LYS A 9 29.37 -12.30 -6.43
N PHE A 10 29.43 -13.58 -6.06
CA PHE A 10 30.58 -14.44 -6.34
C PHE A 10 30.78 -14.73 -7.83
N LEU A 11 29.69 -14.86 -8.60
CA LEU A 11 29.76 -14.96 -10.05
C LEU A 11 30.32 -13.69 -10.71
N ASN A 12 30.23 -12.54 -10.03
CA ASN A 12 30.71 -11.23 -10.49
C ASN A 12 30.29 -10.93 -11.94
N PRO A 13 28.97 -10.96 -12.25
CA PRO A 13 28.48 -10.84 -13.62
C PRO A 13 28.87 -9.49 -14.24
N LYS A 14 29.19 -9.52 -15.54
CA LYS A 14 29.49 -8.34 -16.33
C LYS A 14 28.68 -8.37 -17.62
N ASN A 15 28.12 -7.23 -18.02
CA ASN A 15 27.33 -7.10 -19.26
C ASN A 15 26.20 -8.15 -19.34
N SER A 16 25.54 -8.43 -18.22
CA SER A 16 24.55 -9.50 -18.10
C SER A 16 23.14 -8.97 -17.82
N ILE A 17 22.12 -9.75 -18.19
CA ILE A 17 20.74 -9.53 -17.76
C ILE A 17 20.50 -10.42 -16.54
N ILE A 18 20.06 -9.83 -15.44
CA ILE A 18 19.75 -10.50 -14.19
C ILE A 18 18.24 -10.38 -13.96
N LEU A 19 17.56 -11.52 -13.99
CA LEU A 19 16.14 -11.63 -13.70
C LEU A 19 15.96 -12.16 -12.28
N VAL A 20 15.22 -11.43 -11.45
CA VAL A 20 14.95 -11.85 -10.08
C VAL A 20 13.46 -11.78 -9.81
N ASP A 21 12.90 -12.93 -9.46
CA ASP A 21 11.50 -13.04 -9.06
C ASP A 21 11.39 -13.03 -7.54
N GLU A 22 10.47 -12.19 -7.05
CA GLU A 22 10.17 -11.93 -5.64
C GLU A 22 11.42 -11.93 -4.73
N PRO A 23 12.37 -10.99 -4.94
CA PRO A 23 13.58 -10.89 -4.12
C PRO A 23 13.28 -10.59 -2.64
N GLU A 24 12.06 -10.21 -2.30
CA GLU A 24 11.61 -9.94 -0.93
C GLU A 24 11.22 -11.18 -0.13
N ILE A 25 11.05 -12.36 -0.76
CA ILE A 25 10.53 -13.55 -0.06
C ILE A 25 11.41 -13.83 1.17
N SER A 26 10.75 -13.90 2.32
CA SER A 26 11.37 -14.14 3.64
C SER A 26 12.29 -13.03 4.17
N LEU A 27 12.24 -11.81 3.62
CA LEU A 27 12.93 -10.65 4.20
C LEU A 27 12.09 -9.91 5.23
N HIS A 28 12.75 -9.50 6.30
CA HIS A 28 12.23 -8.45 7.18
C HIS A 28 12.01 -7.14 6.38
N PRO A 29 10.97 -6.35 6.68
CA PRO A 29 10.69 -5.07 6.01
C PRO A 29 11.90 -4.14 5.84
N ASP A 30 12.78 -4.07 6.83
CA ASP A 30 14.00 -3.24 6.77
C ASP A 30 14.91 -3.63 5.61
N TRP A 31 15.04 -4.93 5.33
CA TRP A 31 15.85 -5.44 4.23
C TRP A 31 15.16 -5.27 2.89
N GLN A 32 13.82 -5.36 2.83
CA GLN A 32 13.06 -5.14 1.60
C GLN A 32 13.31 -3.73 1.04
N ARG A 33 13.46 -2.72 1.90
CA ARG A 33 13.78 -1.33 1.50
C ARG A 33 15.17 -1.16 0.89
N LEU A 34 16.08 -2.09 1.17
CA LEU A 34 17.47 -2.04 0.72
C LEU A 34 17.75 -2.98 -0.46
N ILE A 35 16.81 -3.88 -0.79
CA ILE A 35 17.07 -5.01 -1.67
C ILE A 35 17.50 -4.58 -3.08
N ILE A 36 16.87 -3.53 -3.63
CA ILE A 36 17.22 -2.99 -4.96
C ILE A 36 18.69 -2.53 -4.97
N LYS A 37 19.10 -1.75 -3.97
CA LYS A 37 20.49 -1.26 -3.85
C LYS A 37 21.49 -2.41 -3.72
N VAL A 38 21.12 -3.48 -3.02
CA VAL A 38 21.95 -4.68 -2.92
C VAL A 38 22.16 -5.28 -4.30
N TYR A 39 21.09 -5.49 -5.08
CA TYR A 39 21.19 -6.06 -6.43
C TYR A 39 21.90 -5.14 -7.43
N GLU A 40 21.69 -3.82 -7.36
CA GLU A 40 22.41 -2.83 -8.17
C GLU A 40 23.93 -2.86 -7.93
N SER A 41 24.36 -3.23 -6.72
CA SER A 41 25.78 -3.35 -6.38
C SER A 41 26.45 -4.63 -6.92
N LEU A 42 25.69 -5.54 -7.55
CA LEU A 42 26.21 -6.83 -8.01
C LEU A 42 26.79 -6.74 -9.43
N GLY A 43 28.11 -6.85 -9.53
CA GLY A 43 28.82 -6.91 -10.80
C GLY A 43 28.99 -5.55 -11.48
N LYS A 44 29.15 -5.53 -12.81
CA LYS A 44 29.32 -4.28 -13.58
C LYS A 44 28.50 -4.29 -14.86
N ASN A 45 27.85 -3.16 -15.16
CA ASN A 45 27.08 -2.96 -16.39
C ASN A 45 26.02 -4.06 -16.63
N ASN A 46 25.25 -4.39 -15.58
CA ASN A 46 24.20 -5.40 -15.67
C ASN A 46 22.82 -4.72 -15.77
N GLN A 47 21.92 -5.32 -16.55
CA GLN A 47 20.51 -4.95 -16.55
C GLN A 47 19.79 -5.81 -15.53
N LEU A 48 19.16 -5.17 -14.55
CA LEU A 48 18.39 -5.84 -13.50
C LEU A 48 16.90 -5.71 -13.81
N ILE A 49 16.18 -6.83 -13.86
CA ILE A 49 14.72 -6.87 -13.96
C ILE A 49 14.21 -7.64 -12.74
N ILE A 50 13.39 -6.95 -11.94
CA ILE A 50 12.78 -7.52 -10.74
C ILE A 50 11.27 -7.61 -10.95
N ALA A 51 10.70 -8.78 -10.68
CA ALA A 51 9.27 -8.96 -10.46
C ALA A 51 9.00 -8.99 -8.95
N THR A 52 8.03 -8.22 -8.48
CA THR A 52 7.75 -8.08 -7.04
C THR A 52 6.29 -7.71 -6.81
N HIS A 53 5.74 -8.21 -5.70
CA HIS A 53 4.46 -7.79 -5.15
C HIS A 53 4.62 -6.98 -3.86
N SER A 54 5.86 -6.70 -3.43
CA SER A 54 6.11 -5.94 -2.21
C SER A 54 5.97 -4.44 -2.42
N PRO A 55 5.06 -3.77 -1.67
CA PRO A 55 4.96 -2.31 -1.73
C PRO A 55 6.23 -1.61 -1.22
N LEU A 56 7.00 -2.25 -0.33
CA LEU A 56 8.26 -1.69 0.18
C LEU A 56 9.36 -1.71 -0.88
N VAL A 57 9.42 -2.76 -1.69
CA VAL A 57 10.36 -2.83 -2.82
C VAL A 57 9.97 -1.79 -3.88
N ILE A 58 8.69 -1.70 -4.22
CA ILE A 58 8.17 -0.72 -5.20
C ILE A 58 8.46 0.72 -4.75
N SER A 59 8.20 1.06 -3.48
CA SER A 59 8.50 2.39 -2.92
C SER A 59 9.99 2.76 -2.95
N SER A 60 10.86 1.76 -3.07
CA SER A 60 12.32 1.94 -3.12
C SER A 60 12.85 2.04 -4.56
N ALA A 61 12.00 1.80 -5.57
CA ALA A 61 12.36 1.89 -6.97
C ALA A 61 12.18 3.33 -7.50
N LYS A 62 13.06 3.73 -8.41
CA LYS A 62 12.85 4.97 -9.18
C LYS A 62 11.70 4.76 -10.15
N LYS A 63 10.89 5.80 -10.37
CA LYS A 63 9.68 5.71 -11.21
C LYS A 63 10.00 5.21 -12.61
N GLU A 64 11.11 5.64 -13.21
CA GLU A 64 11.49 5.33 -14.59
C GLU A 64 11.70 3.82 -14.81
N SER A 65 12.06 3.11 -13.74
CA SER A 65 12.28 1.67 -13.71
C SER A 65 11.01 0.86 -13.45
N LEU A 66 9.89 1.49 -13.10
CA LEU A 66 8.65 0.79 -12.75
C LEU A 66 7.84 0.45 -14.00
N ARG A 67 7.32 -0.78 -14.04
CA ARG A 67 6.35 -1.26 -15.02
C ARG A 67 5.26 -2.01 -14.27
N ILE A 68 4.00 -1.61 -14.42
CA ILE A 68 2.87 -2.25 -13.75
C ILE A 68 2.16 -3.13 -14.77
N LEU A 69 1.95 -4.39 -14.40
CA LEU A 69 1.25 -5.37 -15.24
C LEU A 69 -0.15 -5.59 -14.67
N GLU A 70 -1.17 -5.21 -15.44
CA GLU A 70 -2.57 -5.41 -15.07
C GLU A 70 -3.23 -6.41 -16.02
N ARG A 71 -3.90 -7.42 -15.43
CA ARG A 71 -4.66 -8.38 -16.22
C ARG A 71 -6.06 -7.83 -16.48
N ASN A 72 -6.36 -7.51 -17.72
CA ASN A 72 -7.72 -7.14 -18.13
C ASN A 72 -8.45 -8.38 -18.67
N LYS A 73 -9.53 -8.78 -17.98
CA LYS A 73 -10.43 -9.84 -18.43
C LYS A 73 -11.48 -9.24 -19.38
N THR A 74 -11.08 -8.97 -20.61
CA THR A 74 -12.02 -8.60 -21.68
C THR A 74 -12.65 -9.83 -22.32
N LYS A 75 -13.84 -9.66 -22.94
CA LYS A 75 -14.56 -10.74 -23.66
C LYS A 75 -13.72 -11.39 -24.79
N ASP A 76 -12.71 -10.69 -25.31
CA ASP A 76 -11.82 -11.14 -26.40
C ASP A 76 -10.51 -11.82 -25.92
N GLY A 77 -10.43 -12.23 -24.64
CA GLY A 77 -9.28 -12.94 -24.07
C GLY A 77 -8.52 -12.16 -22.99
N ASN A 78 -7.50 -12.80 -22.40
CA ASN A 78 -6.62 -12.20 -21.38
C ASN A 78 -5.64 -11.23 -22.06
N LYS A 79 -5.89 -9.92 -21.98
CA LYS A 79 -4.89 -8.91 -22.36
C LYS A 79 -4.16 -8.43 -21.11
N ILE A 80 -2.83 -8.33 -21.20
CA ILE A 80 -2.02 -7.68 -20.17
C ILE A 80 -1.86 -6.22 -20.58
N LEU A 81 -2.34 -5.31 -19.74
CA LEU A 81 -2.08 -3.89 -19.87
C LEU A 81 -0.78 -3.58 -19.13
N VAL A 82 0.12 -2.87 -19.80
CA VAL A 82 1.37 -2.40 -19.21
C VAL A 82 1.22 -0.91 -18.97
N LYS A 83 1.12 -0.49 -17.72
CA LYS A 83 1.18 0.94 -17.36
C LYS A 83 2.64 1.32 -17.17
N SER A 84 3.01 2.44 -17.77
CA SER A 84 4.36 2.99 -17.71
C SER A 84 4.42 4.09 -16.66
N TYR A 85 5.64 4.49 -16.29
CA TYR A 85 5.91 5.49 -15.25
C TYR A 85 5.29 6.87 -15.47
N ASN A 86 4.85 7.18 -16.70
CA ASN A 86 4.16 8.43 -17.03
C ASN A 86 2.69 8.43 -16.55
N ASP A 87 2.15 7.27 -16.16
CA ASP A 87 0.74 7.11 -15.83
C ASP A 87 0.44 7.36 -14.33
N PHE A 88 1.47 7.62 -13.51
CA PHE A 88 1.35 7.77 -12.05
C PHE A 88 2.35 8.78 -11.46
N ALA A 89 2.02 9.29 -10.27
CA ALA A 89 2.86 10.23 -9.52
C ALA A 89 4.19 9.60 -9.07
N ASP A 90 5.13 10.43 -8.61
CA ASP A 90 6.43 9.96 -8.12
C ASP A 90 6.27 8.87 -7.04
N VAL A 91 6.81 7.67 -7.31
CA VAL A 91 6.67 6.47 -6.46
C VAL A 91 7.81 6.34 -5.45
N TYR A 92 8.97 6.92 -5.76
CA TYR A 92 10.14 6.78 -4.91
C TYR A 92 9.96 7.48 -3.56
N GLY A 93 10.09 6.71 -2.47
CA GLY A 93 10.01 7.21 -1.10
C GLY A 93 8.59 7.39 -0.55
N ILE A 94 7.55 7.02 -1.30
CA ILE A 94 6.17 7.09 -0.78
C ILE A 94 5.89 5.97 0.22
N GLU A 95 4.89 6.18 1.07
CA GLU A 95 4.48 5.19 2.06
C GLU A 95 3.93 3.91 1.41
N ALA A 96 4.16 2.76 2.05
CA ALA A 96 3.68 1.47 1.56
C ALA A 96 2.16 1.43 1.37
N ASN A 97 1.40 2.08 2.27
CA ASN A 97 -0.05 2.18 2.14
C ASN A 97 -0.47 2.94 0.88
N ARG A 98 0.28 3.97 0.49
CA ARG A 98 0.03 4.75 -0.71
C ARG A 98 0.38 3.95 -1.98
N VAL A 99 1.42 3.13 -1.94
CA VAL A 99 1.70 2.16 -3.02
C VAL A 99 0.53 1.19 -3.17
N LEU A 100 0.05 0.63 -2.06
CA LEU A 100 -1.06 -0.32 -2.06
C LEU A 100 -2.33 0.27 -2.68
N THR A 101 -2.65 1.53 -2.38
CA THR A 101 -3.87 2.16 -2.89
C THR A 101 -3.70 2.76 -4.29
N GLU A 102 -2.68 3.58 -4.51
CA GLU A 102 -2.52 4.34 -5.76
C GLU A 102 -1.89 3.54 -6.89
N ILE A 103 -1.00 2.58 -6.56
CA ILE A 103 -0.23 1.82 -7.56
C ILE A 103 -0.82 0.43 -7.75
N MET A 104 -1.16 -0.27 -6.66
CA MET A 104 -1.72 -1.63 -6.71
C MET A 104 -3.25 -1.65 -6.80
N GLY A 105 -3.92 -0.50 -6.65
CA GLY A 105 -5.36 -0.37 -6.88
C GLY A 105 -6.24 -0.88 -5.73
N LEU A 106 -5.73 -0.98 -4.50
CA LEU A 106 -6.57 -1.27 -3.34
C LEU A 106 -7.42 -0.06 -2.96
N SER A 107 -8.70 -0.27 -2.66
CA SER A 107 -9.58 0.79 -2.13
C SER A 107 -9.21 1.20 -0.72
N THR A 108 -8.64 0.28 0.06
CA THR A 108 -8.20 0.47 1.44
C THR A 108 -7.18 -0.61 1.78
N THR A 109 -6.30 -0.34 2.75
CA THR A 109 -5.41 -1.37 3.32
C THR A 109 -6.04 -2.05 4.54
N ARG A 110 -7.21 -1.60 4.98
CA ARG A 110 -7.96 -2.23 6.08
C ARG A 110 -8.61 -3.55 5.60
N PRO A 111 -8.84 -4.50 6.52
CA PRO A 111 -9.69 -5.64 6.23
C PRO A 111 -11.08 -5.20 5.72
N PRO A 112 -11.65 -5.87 4.70
CA PRO A 112 -12.92 -5.43 4.09
C PRO A 112 -14.07 -5.24 5.08
N GLU A 113 -14.18 -6.11 6.08
CA GLU A 113 -15.22 -6.03 7.11
C GLU A 113 -15.09 -4.77 7.97
N ILE A 114 -13.86 -4.40 8.35
CA ILE A 114 -13.58 -3.19 9.13
C ILE A 114 -13.87 -1.95 8.29
N GLU A 115 -13.45 -1.94 7.03
CA GLU A 115 -13.72 -0.84 6.11
C GLU A 115 -15.22 -0.56 5.94
N ILE A 116 -16.03 -1.62 5.76
CA ILE A 116 -17.49 -1.49 5.65
C ILE A 116 -18.06 -0.86 6.93
N LYS A 117 -17.64 -1.32 8.11
CA LYS A 117 -18.09 -0.80 9.39
C LYS A 117 -17.66 0.66 9.59
N ILE A 118 -16.42 1.02 9.26
CA ILE A 118 -15.93 2.40 9.34
C ILE A 118 -16.73 3.33 8.41
N ARG A 119 -17.00 2.88 7.18
CA ARG A 119 -17.84 3.65 6.24
C ARG A 119 -19.24 3.86 6.80
N ARG A 120 -19.86 2.81 7.34
CA ARG A 120 -21.16 2.90 7.98
C ARG A 120 -21.16 3.84 9.17
N LEU A 121 -20.10 3.81 9.98
CA LEU A 121 -19.93 4.71 11.11
C LEU A 121 -19.82 6.17 10.66
N ARG A 122 -19.10 6.46 9.57
CA ARG A 122 -19.06 7.80 8.95
C ARG A 122 -20.44 8.26 8.49
N GLU A 123 -21.19 7.40 7.80
CA GLU A 123 -22.57 7.72 7.38
C GLU A 123 -23.49 8.04 8.57
N LEU A 124 -23.39 7.26 9.65
CA LEU A 124 -24.16 7.50 10.88
C LEU A 124 -23.74 8.82 11.55
N ALA A 125 -22.44 9.11 11.61
CA ALA A 125 -21.92 10.37 12.13
C ALA A 125 -22.43 11.59 11.34
N GLU A 126 -22.71 11.42 10.05
CA GLU A 126 -23.22 12.49 9.20
C GLU A 126 -24.73 12.70 9.31
N LYS A 127 -25.51 11.61 9.25
CA LYS A 127 -26.98 11.65 9.15
C LYS A 127 -27.67 11.70 10.51
N GLU A 128 -27.23 10.86 11.44
CA GLU A 128 -27.86 10.66 12.75
C GLU A 128 -26.76 10.58 13.83
N PRO A 129 -26.02 11.70 14.03
CA PRO A 129 -25.03 11.77 15.09
C PRO A 129 -25.71 11.45 16.42
N ASP A 130 -25.03 10.69 17.29
CA ASP A 130 -25.52 10.28 18.61
C ASP A 130 -26.69 9.29 18.65
N SER A 131 -27.02 8.66 17.54
CA SER A 131 -27.94 7.53 17.55
C SER A 131 -27.39 6.36 18.39
N ASN A 132 -28.28 5.54 18.95
CA ASN A 132 -27.88 4.29 19.60
C ASN A 132 -27.11 3.37 18.65
N ALA A 133 -27.48 3.40 17.36
CA ALA A 133 -26.78 2.69 16.31
C ALA A 133 -25.33 3.17 16.15
N PHE A 134 -25.09 4.49 16.20
CA PHE A 134 -23.74 5.06 16.18
C PHE A 134 -22.91 4.58 17.37
N TYR A 135 -23.43 4.71 18.60
CA TYR A 135 -22.69 4.31 19.81
C TYR A 135 -22.41 2.81 19.87
N SER A 136 -23.37 1.98 19.45
CA SER A 136 -23.17 0.53 19.38
C SER A 136 -22.07 0.15 18.39
N LEU A 137 -22.10 0.71 17.17
CA LEU A 137 -21.10 0.42 16.14
C LEU A 137 -19.73 1.01 16.49
N TYR A 138 -19.70 2.20 17.11
CA TYR A 138 -18.47 2.82 17.59
C TYR A 138 -17.79 1.94 18.63
N LYS A 139 -18.56 1.46 19.62
CA LYS A 139 -18.04 0.57 20.67
C LYS A 139 -17.55 -0.76 20.10
N GLU A 140 -18.31 -1.35 19.18
CA GLU A 140 -17.91 -2.58 18.50
C GLU A 140 -16.59 -2.40 17.73
N LEU A 141 -16.43 -1.28 17.01
CA LEU A 141 -15.18 -0.97 16.32
C LEU A 141 -14.04 -0.73 17.31
N GLU A 142 -14.27 0.02 18.39
CA GLU A 142 -13.29 0.29 19.44
C GLU A 142 -12.77 -1.00 20.10
N GLU A 143 -13.64 -1.99 20.31
CA GLU A 143 -13.27 -3.33 20.80
C GLU A 143 -12.43 -4.12 19.78
N ASN A 144 -12.69 -3.95 18.48
CA ASN A 144 -12.01 -4.69 17.41
C ASN A 144 -10.64 -4.11 17.02
N ILE A 145 -10.54 -2.78 16.88
CA ILE A 145 -9.35 -2.10 16.33
C ILE A 145 -8.66 -1.17 17.34
N GLY A 146 -9.20 -1.06 18.54
CA GLY A 146 -8.64 -0.28 19.64
C GLY A 146 -9.08 1.19 19.65
N THR A 147 -8.82 1.84 20.79
CA THR A 147 -9.30 3.19 21.11
C THR A 147 -8.49 4.32 20.45
N VAL A 148 -7.31 4.00 19.93
CA VAL A 148 -6.35 4.96 19.35
C VAL A 148 -6.37 4.93 17.81
N ASP A 149 -7.33 4.23 17.22
CA ASP A 149 -7.50 4.25 15.76
C ASP A 149 -7.82 5.67 15.28
N GLN A 150 -7.05 6.12 14.27
CA GLN A 150 -7.13 7.48 13.75
C GLN A 150 -8.54 7.82 13.22
N ASP A 151 -9.20 6.88 12.53
CA ASP A 151 -10.52 7.15 11.96
C ASP A 151 -11.58 7.27 13.05
N LEU A 152 -11.52 6.41 14.07
CA LEU A 152 -12.44 6.49 15.21
C LEU A 152 -12.30 7.79 16.00
N LEU A 153 -11.06 8.26 16.20
CA LEU A 153 -10.78 9.53 16.87
C LEU A 153 -11.32 10.71 16.04
N LEU A 154 -11.03 10.75 14.73
CA LEU A 154 -11.49 11.81 13.85
C LEU A 154 -13.02 11.87 13.75
N ILE A 155 -13.69 10.72 13.64
CA ILE A 155 -15.15 10.65 13.60
C ILE A 155 -15.74 11.18 14.91
N ARG A 156 -15.20 10.76 16.06
CA ARG A 156 -15.66 11.24 17.36
C ARG A 156 -15.46 12.75 17.53
N MET A 157 -14.31 13.27 17.09
CA MET A 157 -14.03 14.71 17.11
C MET A 157 -15.00 15.48 16.22
N ALA A 158 -15.30 14.99 15.02
CA ALA A 158 -16.25 15.62 14.10
C ALA A 158 -17.66 15.70 14.69
N VAL A 159 -18.15 14.61 15.31
CA VAL A 159 -19.44 14.57 16.02
C VAL A 159 -19.46 15.58 17.18
N LYS A 160 -18.39 15.61 18.00
CA LYS A 160 -18.29 16.55 19.13
C LYS A 160 -18.27 18.01 18.68
N TYR A 161 -17.54 18.32 17.61
CA TYR A 161 -17.45 19.68 17.07
C TYR A 161 -18.81 20.19 16.58
N ARG A 162 -19.60 19.36 15.89
CA ARG A 162 -20.97 19.73 15.46
C ARG A 162 -21.86 20.13 16.64
N LYS A 163 -21.83 19.36 17.74
CA LYS A 163 -22.59 19.70 18.95
C LYS A 163 -22.27 21.07 19.52
N VAL A 164 -20.98 21.40 19.58
CA VAL A 164 -20.52 22.69 20.12
C VAL A 164 -21.00 23.83 19.22
N LYS A 165 -20.94 23.64 17.89
CA LYS A 165 -21.44 24.62 16.93
C LYS A 165 -22.96 24.82 17.05
N ASP A 166 -23.74 23.75 17.10
CA ASP A 166 -25.20 23.81 17.24
C ASP A 166 -25.66 24.45 18.57
N TYR A 167 -24.81 24.43 19.59
CA TYR A 167 -25.06 25.09 20.88
C TYR A 167 -24.79 26.60 20.85
N HIS A 168 -23.82 27.04 20.03
CA HIS A 168 -23.48 28.47 19.91
C HIS A 168 -24.32 29.22 18.86
N GLU A 169 -25.03 28.50 17.98
CA GLU A 169 -25.94 29.08 16.97
C GLU A 169 -27.41 29.16 17.45
N LYS A 170 -27.72 28.76 18.69
CA LYS A 170 -29.02 28.91 19.36
C LYS A 170 -28.97 30.01 20.42
#